data_AF-A0A918IPF6-F1
#
_entry.id   AF-A0A918IPF6-F1
#
_cell.length_a   1.000
_cell.length_b   1.000
_cell.length_c   1.000
_cell.angle_alpha   90.00
_cell.angle_beta   90.00
_cell.angle_gamma   90.00
#
_symmetry.space_group_name_H-M   'P 1'
#
loop_
_entity.id
_entity.type
_entity.pdbx_description
1 polymer ?
#
loop_
_entity_poly.entity_id
_entity_poly.type
_entity_poly.pdbx_seq_one_letter_code
_entity_poly.pdbx_strand_id
1 'polypeptide(L)'
;MLGRAEGTVRGWLRRFRLRAEAVRRHFTVVLVAVADDPVMPDPAGSPVADAVSAIEAAHRAARAKWPDKHTVSRWEFAGRVISGRLLASPSLSS
;
A
#
# COMPACT_ATOMS: atom_id res chain seq x y z
N MET A 1 2.66 -23.76 -9.73
CA MET A 1 3.76 -22.78 -9.87
C MET A 1 3.30 -21.68 -10.81
N LEU A 2 3.27 -20.42 -10.36
CA LEU A 2 2.78 -19.30 -11.17
C LEU A 2 3.82 -18.96 -12.25
N GLY A 3 3.60 -19.48 -13.47
CA GLY A 3 4.41 -19.20 -14.66
C GLY A 3 4.25 -17.79 -15.23
N ARG A 4 4.47 -16.74 -14.42
CA ARG A 4 4.72 -15.40 -14.95
C ARG A 4 6.22 -15.21 -15.06
N ALA A 5 6.72 -15.13 -16.28
CA ALA A 5 8.13 -14.91 -16.60
C ALA A 5 8.76 -13.91 -15.63
N GLU A 6 9.89 -14.26 -15.03
CA GLU A 6 10.57 -13.47 -13.98
C GLU A 6 10.76 -11.98 -14.34
N GLY A 7 10.87 -11.67 -15.64
CA GLY A 7 10.90 -10.30 -16.15
C GLY A 7 9.70 -9.46 -15.71
N THR A 8 8.54 -10.07 -15.56
CA THR A 8 7.29 -9.42 -15.11
C THR A 8 7.35 -9.07 -13.63
N VAL A 9 7.86 -9.97 -12.79
CA VAL A 9 8.02 -9.74 -11.35
C VAL A 9 9.05 -8.66 -11.08
N ARG A 10 10.21 -8.72 -11.76
CA ARG A 10 11.23 -7.66 -11.69
C ARG A 10 10.68 -6.32 -12.20
N GLY A 11 9.89 -6.32 -13.27
CA GLY A 11 9.22 -5.14 -13.79
C GLY A 11 8.22 -4.54 -12.81
N TRP A 12 7.43 -5.37 -12.13
CA TRP A 12 6.48 -4.94 -11.10
C TRP A 12 7.19 -4.37 -9.88
N LEU A 13 8.23 -5.04 -9.38
CA LEU A 13 9.06 -4.55 -8.28
C LEU A 13 9.72 -3.21 -8.62
N ARG A 14 10.23 -3.05 -9.85
CA ARG A 14 10.80 -1.77 -10.31
C ARG A 14 9.76 -0.66 -10.33
N ARG A 15 8.57 -0.93 -10.90
CA ARG A 15 7.47 0.04 -10.91
C ARG A 15 6.97 0.39 -9.51
N PHE A 16 6.97 -0.58 -8.60
CA PHE A 16 6.60 -0.35 -7.20
C PHE A 16 7.64 0.50 -6.48
N ARG A 17 8.95 0.22 -6.64
CA ARG A 17 10.04 1.04 -6.07
C ARG A 17 9.91 2.51 -6.47
N LEU A 18 9.61 2.79 -7.74
CA LEU A 18 9.42 4.16 -8.23
C LEU A 18 8.21 4.87 -7.61
N ARG A 19 7.22 4.12 -7.10
CA ARG A 19 6.00 4.65 -6.48
C ARG A 19 5.99 4.52 -4.95
N ALA A 20 7.00 3.90 -4.37
CA ALA A 20 6.99 3.48 -2.97
C ALA A 20 6.83 4.68 -2.01
N GLU A 21 7.50 5.79 -2.30
CA GLU A 21 7.34 7.05 -1.55
C GLU A 21 5.90 7.58 -1.58
N ALA A 22 5.27 7.58 -2.76
CA ALA A 22 3.89 8.03 -2.93
C ALA A 22 2.91 7.10 -2.21
N VAL A 23 3.14 5.78 -2.28
CA VAL A 23 2.38 4.77 -1.52
C VAL A 23 2.51 5.05 -0.03
N ARG A 24 3.74 5.22 0.49
CA ARG A 24 3.99 5.50 1.90
C ARG A 24 3.18 6.71 2.36
N ARG A 25 3.35 7.85 1.70
CA ARG A 25 2.64 9.10 2.05
C ARG A 25 1.13 8.92 2.05
N HIS A 26 0.58 8.28 1.03
CA HIS A 26 -0.85 8.06 0.93
C HIS A 26 -1.38 7.23 2.11
N PHE A 27 -0.71 6.12 2.45
CA PHE A 27 -1.14 5.29 3.58
C PHE A 27 -0.86 5.93 4.94
N THR A 28 0.14 6.81 5.06
CA THR A 28 0.32 7.65 6.26
C THR A 28 -0.88 8.59 6.44
N VAL A 29 -1.36 9.25 5.38
CA VAL A 29 -2.56 10.09 5.46
C VAL A 29 -3.79 9.27 5.86
N VAL A 30 -3.96 8.07 5.28
CA VAL A 30 -5.06 7.17 5.66
C VAL A 30 -4.96 6.74 7.12
N LEU A 31 -3.76 6.40 7.60
CA LEU A 31 -3.52 6.07 9.01
C LEU A 31 -3.98 7.20 9.92
N VAL A 32 -3.55 8.44 9.66
CA VAL A 32 -3.93 9.63 10.46
C VAL A 32 -5.43 9.88 10.40
N ALA A 33 -6.07 9.66 9.26
CA ALA A 33 -7.52 9.87 9.11
C ALA A 33 -8.37 8.82 9.84
N VAL A 34 -7.82 7.62 10.06
CA VAL A 34 -8.56 6.46 10.59
C VAL A 34 -8.25 6.21 12.06
N ALA A 35 -6.99 6.33 12.49
CA ALA A 35 -6.64 6.11 13.89
C ALA A 35 -7.10 7.27 14.78
N ASP A 36 -7.66 6.95 15.95
CA ASP A 36 -8.01 7.98 16.94
C ASP A 36 -6.75 8.54 17.64
N ASP A 37 -5.70 7.72 17.77
CA ASP A 37 -4.33 8.12 18.14
C ASP A 37 -3.31 7.44 17.21
N PRO A 38 -2.78 8.14 16.18
CA PRO A 38 -1.97 7.52 15.13
C PRO A 38 -0.51 7.31 15.56
N VAL A 39 -0.11 6.05 15.71
CA VAL A 39 1.30 5.66 15.90
C VAL A 39 1.97 5.44 14.55
N MET A 40 2.97 6.27 14.23
CA MET A 40 3.74 6.12 12.99
C MET A 40 4.69 4.92 13.08
N PRO A 41 4.80 4.10 12.02
CA PRO A 41 5.78 3.03 11.98
C PRO A 41 7.20 3.61 11.91
N ASP A 42 8.15 2.95 12.58
CA ASP A 42 9.56 3.30 12.50
C ASP A 42 10.10 3.18 11.07
N PRO A 43 11.11 3.98 10.69
CA PRO A 43 11.78 3.83 9.41
C PRO A 43 12.36 2.43 9.25
N ALA A 44 11.96 1.72 8.18
CA ALA A 44 12.40 0.36 7.89
C ALA A 44 13.67 0.31 7.02
N GLY A 45 14.23 1.48 6.67
CA GLY A 45 15.52 1.60 5.99
C GLY A 45 15.47 1.41 4.46
N SER A 46 14.29 1.25 3.87
CA SER A 46 14.13 1.32 2.41
C SER A 46 12.75 1.83 2.01
N PRO A 47 12.62 2.57 0.87
CA PRO A 47 11.33 3.13 0.45
C PRO A 47 10.23 2.07 0.31
N VAL A 48 10.59 0.87 -0.15
CA VAL A 48 9.66 -0.26 -0.30
C VAL A 48 9.21 -0.78 1.07
N ALA A 49 10.14 -0.99 2.00
CA ALA A 49 9.81 -1.46 3.34
C ALA A 49 8.95 -0.41 4.07
N ASP A 50 9.29 0.87 3.98
CA ASP A 50 8.54 1.95 4.60
C ASP A 50 7.10 2.03 4.05
N ALA A 51 6.93 1.84 2.74
CA ALA A 51 5.61 1.79 2.11
C ALA A 51 4.77 0.62 2.63
N VAL A 52 5.37 -0.56 2.79
CA VAL A 52 4.70 -1.74 3.35
C VAL A 52 4.32 -1.51 4.81
N SER A 53 5.21 -0.94 5.62
CA SER A 53 4.94 -0.59 7.02
C SER A 53 3.78 0.39 7.17
N ALA A 54 3.69 1.40 6.28
CA ALA A 54 2.57 2.34 6.26
C ALA A 54 1.24 1.66 5.90
N ILE A 55 1.23 0.75 4.91
CA ILE A 55 0.03 -0.04 4.56
C ILE A 55 -0.44 -0.86 5.76
N GLU A 56 0.50 -1.53 6.44
CA GLU A 56 0.18 -2.37 7.59
C GLU A 56 -0.36 -1.56 8.77
N ALA A 57 0.24 -0.41 9.07
CA ALA A 57 -0.24 0.48 10.12
C ALA A 57 -1.65 1.00 9.83
N ALA A 58 -1.91 1.47 8.60
CA ALA A 58 -3.23 1.93 8.18
C ALA A 58 -4.29 0.82 8.25
N HIS A 59 -3.95 -0.40 7.83
CA HIS A 59 -4.84 -1.54 7.92
C HIS A 59 -5.18 -1.92 9.37
N ARG A 60 -4.18 -1.92 10.26
CA ARG A 60 -4.40 -2.16 11.70
C ARG A 60 -5.31 -1.11 12.32
N ALA A 61 -5.11 0.17 11.99
CA ALA A 61 -5.98 1.25 12.44
C ALA A 61 -7.42 1.07 11.95
N ALA A 62 -7.62 0.73 10.67
CA ALA A 62 -8.94 0.48 10.11
C ALA A 62 -9.65 -0.71 10.77
N ARG A 63 -8.90 -1.78 11.07
CA ARG A 63 -9.43 -2.94 11.78
C ARG A 63 -9.81 -2.62 13.23
N ALA A 64 -9.02 -1.78 13.91
CA ALA A 64 -9.31 -1.34 15.27
C ALA A 64 -10.55 -0.42 15.32
N LYS A 65 -10.69 0.51 14.36
CA LYS A 65 -11.83 1.44 14.29
C LYS A 65 -13.15 0.76 13.92
N TRP A 66 -13.10 -0.28 13.08
CA TRP A 66 -14.28 -0.97 12.58
C TRP A 66 -14.16 -2.51 12.68
N PRO A 67 -14.15 -3.07 13.90
CA PRO A 67 -13.91 -4.50 14.12
C PRO A 67 -14.91 -5.41 13.39
N ASP A 68 -16.18 -4.99 13.30
CA ASP A 68 -17.25 -5.81 12.71
C ASP A 68 -17.37 -5.64 11.19
N LYS A 69 -16.77 -4.60 10.60
CA LYS A 69 -16.88 -4.28 9.17
C LYS A 69 -15.60 -4.53 8.38
N HIS A 70 -14.45 -4.65 9.06
CA HIS A 70 -13.14 -4.81 8.42
C HIS A 70 -12.66 -6.28 8.43
N THR A 71 -13.36 -7.15 7.70
CA THR A 71 -13.04 -8.59 7.58
C THR A 71 -12.01 -8.92 6.51
N VAL A 72 -11.51 -7.90 5.81
CA VAL A 72 -10.74 -8.05 4.56
C VAL A 72 -9.24 -8.05 4.84
N SER A 73 -8.47 -8.79 4.03
CA SER A 73 -7.01 -8.86 4.20
C SER A 73 -6.33 -7.50 3.95
N ARG A 74 -5.11 -7.31 4.47
CA ARG A 74 -4.33 -6.06 4.26
C ARG A 74 -4.18 -5.67 2.78
N TRP A 75 -4.06 -6.64 1.89
CA TRP A 75 -3.86 -6.41 0.46
C TRP A 75 -5.16 -6.06 -0.26
N GLU A 76 -6.28 -6.61 0.19
CA GLU A 76 -7.59 -6.27 -0.32
C GLU A 76 -8.01 -4.85 0.13
N PHE A 77 -7.71 -4.50 1.39
CA PHE A 77 -7.83 -3.14 1.90
C PHE A 77 -7.02 -2.16 1.05
N ALA A 78 -5.74 -2.44 0.82
CA ALA A 78 -4.88 -1.59 0.01
C ALA A 78 -5.41 -1.41 -1.42
N GLY A 79 -5.92 -2.49 -2.02
CA GLY A 79 -6.57 -2.44 -3.34
C GLY A 79 -7.79 -1.50 -3.39
N ARG A 80 -8.65 -1.54 -2.37
CA ARG A 80 -9.84 -0.66 -2.27
C ARG A 80 -9.45 0.80 -2.07
N VAL A 81 -8.52 1.08 -1.16
CA VAL A 81 -8.06 2.43 -0.83
C VAL A 81 -7.42 3.10 -2.05
N ILE A 82 -6.63 2.36 -2.82
CA ILE A 82 -5.98 2.87 -4.03
C ILE A 82 -6.93 2.92 -5.24
N SER A 83 -8.02 2.14 -5.25
CA SER A 83 -8.97 2.02 -6.37
C SER A 83 -8.29 1.78 -7.74
N GLY A 84 -7.12 1.14 -7.76
CA GLY A 84 -6.31 0.91 -8.97
C GLY A 84 -5.57 2.13 -9.54
N ARG A 85 -5.76 3.34 -8.99
CA ARG A 85 -5.22 4.59 -9.57
C ARG A 85 -3.71 4.77 -9.37
N LEU A 86 -3.14 4.18 -8.32
CA LEU A 86 -1.71 4.37 -8.02
C LEU A 86 -0.80 3.49 -8.90
N LEU A 87 -1.30 2.37 -9.45
CA LEU A 87 -0.54 1.45 -10.30
C LEU A 87 -0.93 1.49 -11.78
N ALA A 88 -1.93 2.30 -12.15
CA ALA A 88 -2.24 2.56 -13.56
C ALA A 88 -0.97 3.07 -14.26
N SER A 89 -0.58 2.41 -15.35
CA SER A 89 0.42 2.92 -16.28
C SER A 89 -0.03 4.32 -16.77
N PRO A 90 0.87 5.29 -17.02
CA PRO A 90 0.48 6.38 -17.91
C PRO A 90 0.04 5.73 -19.22
N SER A 91 -1.21 5.98 -19.63
CA SER A 91 -1.69 5.57 -20.95
C SER A 91 -0.71 6.11 -21.99
N LEU A 92 -0.22 5.24 -22.88
CA LEU A 92 0.37 5.69 -24.12
C LEU A 92 -0.73 6.46 -24.85
N SER A 93 -0.62 7.78 -24.87
CA SER A 93 -1.38 8.60 -25.81
C SER A 93 -0.92 8.22 -27.21
N SER A 94 -1.81 7.59 -27.98
CA SER A 94 -1.76 7.57 -29.44
C SER A 94 -2.18 8.93 -29.99
#